data_AF-A0A3D3CQ54-F1
#
_entry.id   AF-A0A3D3CQ54-F1
#
_cell.length_a   1.000
_cell.length_b   1.000
_cell.length_c   1.000
_cell.angle_alpha   90.00
_cell.angle_beta   90.00
_cell.angle_gamma   90.00
#
_symmetry.space_group_name_H-M   'P 1'
#
loop_
_entity.id
_entity.type
_entity.pdbx_description
1 polymer ?
#
loop_
_entity_poly.entity_id
_entity_poly.type
_entity_poly.pdbx_seq_one_letter_code
_entity_poly.pdbx_strand_id
1 'polypeptide(L)'
;WAVLSWGGETQAIIYNPKTKKIISIDALGFAPGAATVAYYKSRGYYFPPEYGPLAAVTPGTPGGLCYMLAEYGTMSLKQVLAPAMQLAAGYPIEAMAANNIQKNLSWIKQWPYSSKVFITHPGEKREAPEPGEIFVQKDLLATLTKMVEAEDQALKQKKSRKEAIYAAYDRFYKGDIA
;
A
#
# COMPACT_ATOMS: atom_id res chain seq x y z
N TRP A 1 -12.36 6.65 -10.09
CA TRP A 1 -10.95 6.61 -10.48
C TRP A 1 -10.23 5.65 -9.56
N ALA A 2 -9.54 4.66 -10.12
CA ALA A 2 -8.73 3.74 -9.31
C ALA A 2 -7.53 4.51 -8.75
N VAL A 3 -7.38 4.48 -7.43
CA VAL A 3 -6.17 4.95 -6.74
C VAL A 3 -5.38 3.72 -6.34
N LEU A 4 -4.08 3.70 -6.67
CA LEU A 4 -3.19 2.63 -6.24
C LEU A 4 -2.91 2.78 -4.75
N SER A 5 -2.94 1.67 -4.00
CA SER A 5 -2.62 1.67 -2.57
C SER A 5 -1.65 0.55 -2.21
N TRP A 6 -1.02 0.68 -1.05
CA TRP A 6 -0.15 -0.36 -0.49
C TRP A 6 -0.89 -1.67 -0.14
N GLY A 7 -2.22 -1.60 0.01
CA GLY A 7 -3.07 -2.78 0.24
C GLY A 7 -3.63 -3.42 -1.04
N GLY A 8 -3.33 -2.86 -2.21
CA GLY A 8 -3.86 -3.34 -3.50
C GLY A 8 -2.86 -4.15 -4.32
N GLU A 9 -3.10 -4.21 -5.61
CA GLU A 9 -2.31 -4.96 -6.59
C GLU A 9 -1.68 -4.07 -7.67
N THR A 10 -0.64 -4.57 -8.32
CA THR A 10 0.02 -3.87 -9.42
C THR A 10 0.35 -4.84 -10.56
N GLN A 11 0.05 -4.46 -11.78
CA GLN A 11 0.58 -5.11 -12.98
C GLN A 11 1.42 -4.10 -13.75
N ALA A 12 2.55 -4.55 -14.27
CA ALA A 12 3.46 -3.70 -15.03
C ALA A 12 3.96 -4.41 -16.27
N ILE A 13 4.12 -3.63 -17.35
CA ILE A 13 4.79 -4.07 -18.56
C ILE A 13 6.02 -3.17 -18.74
N ILE A 14 7.19 -3.78 -18.75
CA ILE A 14 8.48 -3.10 -18.89
C ILE A 14 9.10 -3.49 -20.23
N TYR A 15 9.40 -2.50 -21.06
CA TYR A 15 10.30 -2.71 -22.19
C TYR A 15 11.75 -2.50 -21.74
N ASN A 16 12.58 -3.53 -21.89
CA ASN A 16 14.01 -3.44 -21.57
C ASN A 16 14.81 -3.12 -22.85
N PRO A 17 15.35 -1.91 -23.01
CA PRO A 17 16.00 -1.50 -24.26
C PRO A 17 17.33 -2.22 -24.52
N LYS A 18 17.99 -2.75 -23.47
CA LYS A 18 19.27 -3.49 -23.63
C LYS A 18 19.05 -4.88 -24.20
N THR A 19 17.98 -5.55 -23.76
CA THR A 19 17.64 -6.91 -24.22
C THR A 19 16.61 -6.92 -25.34
N LYS A 20 15.98 -5.78 -25.63
CA LYS A 20 14.85 -5.62 -26.57
C LYS A 20 13.67 -6.54 -26.25
N LYS A 21 13.47 -6.86 -24.97
CA LYS A 21 12.38 -7.72 -24.50
C LYS A 21 11.30 -6.91 -23.80
N ILE A 22 10.07 -7.38 -23.95
CA ILE A 22 8.93 -6.96 -23.14
C ILE A 22 8.83 -7.93 -21.96
N ILE A 23 8.76 -7.39 -20.75
CA ILE A 23 8.67 -8.11 -19.49
C ILE A 23 7.32 -7.76 -18.88
N SER A 24 6.49 -8.75 -18.62
CA SER A 24 5.25 -8.58 -17.87
C SER A 24 5.47 -9.01 -16.43
N ILE A 25 5.08 -8.17 -15.48
CA ILE A 25 5.18 -8.43 -14.05
C ILE A 25 3.76 -8.46 -13.52
N ASP A 26 3.37 -9.64 -13.06
CA ASP A 26 2.11 -9.85 -12.38
C ASP A 26 2.33 -9.80 -10.87
N ALA A 27 1.95 -8.69 -10.25
CA ALA A 27 1.87 -8.56 -8.79
C ALA A 27 0.42 -8.46 -8.35
N LEU A 28 -0.42 -9.35 -8.91
CA LEU A 28 -1.75 -9.65 -8.40
C LEU A 28 -1.65 -10.53 -7.15
N GLY A 29 -2.44 -10.18 -6.14
CA GLY A 29 -2.57 -10.95 -4.92
C GLY A 29 -3.21 -12.31 -5.12
N PHE A 30 -2.87 -13.27 -4.25
CA PHE A 30 -3.57 -14.55 -4.16
C PHE A 30 -4.64 -14.51 -3.07
N ALA A 31 -5.73 -15.25 -3.30
CA ALA A 31 -6.69 -15.56 -2.26
C ALA A 31 -5.98 -16.27 -1.09
N PRO A 32 -6.23 -15.87 0.17
CA PRO A 32 -5.67 -16.56 1.33
C PRO A 32 -6.06 -18.05 1.32
N GLY A 33 -5.17 -18.94 1.78
CA GLY A 33 -5.42 -20.39 1.74
C GLY A 33 -6.69 -20.84 2.49
N ALA A 34 -7.12 -20.07 3.50
CA ALA A 34 -8.38 -20.32 4.23
C ALA A 34 -9.64 -19.83 3.51
N ALA A 35 -9.50 -19.00 2.46
CA ALA A 35 -10.60 -18.41 1.70
C ALA A 35 -11.20 -19.40 0.69
N THR A 36 -11.66 -20.55 1.18
CA THR A 36 -12.23 -21.62 0.35
C THR A 36 -13.70 -21.38 0.03
N VAL A 37 -14.21 -22.01 -1.03
CA VAL A 37 -15.66 -21.98 -1.36
C VAL A 37 -16.51 -22.45 -0.18
N ALA A 38 -16.08 -23.50 0.53
CA ALA A 38 -16.79 -24.01 1.71
C ALA A 38 -16.86 -22.97 2.83
N TYR A 39 -15.77 -22.24 3.07
CA TYR A 39 -15.74 -21.15 4.06
C TYR A 39 -16.78 -20.08 3.75
N TYR A 40 -16.82 -19.57 2.50
CA TYR A 40 -17.81 -18.56 2.11
C TYR A 40 -19.24 -19.09 2.20
N LYS A 41 -19.51 -20.30 1.70
CA LYS A 41 -20.84 -20.90 1.78
C LYS A 41 -21.31 -21.12 3.22
N SER A 42 -20.42 -21.54 4.13
CA SER A 42 -20.76 -21.71 5.56
C SER A 42 -21.14 -20.40 6.27
N ARG A 43 -20.73 -19.26 5.70
CA ARG A 43 -21.05 -17.91 6.18
C ARG A 43 -22.29 -17.33 5.50
N GLY A 44 -22.97 -18.10 4.64
CA GLY A 44 -24.14 -17.66 3.89
C GLY A 44 -23.82 -16.87 2.61
N TYR A 45 -22.56 -16.82 2.19
CA TYR A 45 -22.18 -16.13 0.96
C TYR A 45 -22.32 -17.04 -0.26
N TYR A 46 -23.03 -16.56 -1.28
CA TYR A 46 -23.05 -17.18 -2.61
C TYR A 46 -21.84 -16.74 -3.46
N PHE A 47 -21.35 -15.52 -3.24
CA PHE A 47 -20.10 -14.97 -3.75
C PHE A 47 -19.37 -14.22 -2.63
N PRO A 48 -18.03 -14.04 -2.69
CA PRO A 48 -17.33 -13.18 -1.74
C PRO A 48 -17.97 -11.78 -1.68
N PRO A 49 -17.99 -11.14 -0.49
CA PRO A 49 -18.56 -9.81 -0.35
C PRO A 49 -17.73 -8.77 -1.12
N GLU A 50 -18.35 -7.64 -1.45
CA GLU A 50 -17.70 -6.53 -2.16
C GLU A 50 -16.73 -5.74 -1.26
N TYR A 51 -17.04 -5.64 0.04
CA TYR A 51 -16.28 -4.83 1.00
C TYR A 51 -15.82 -5.64 2.22
N GLY A 52 -14.82 -5.10 2.90
CA GLY A 52 -14.28 -5.65 4.14
C GLY A 52 -13.19 -6.71 3.91
N PRO A 53 -12.65 -7.27 5.01
CA PRO A 53 -11.47 -8.14 4.95
C PRO A 53 -11.70 -9.44 4.17
N LEU A 54 -12.95 -9.89 4.03
CA LEU A 54 -13.30 -11.08 3.26
C LEU A 54 -13.30 -10.83 1.74
N ALA A 55 -13.25 -9.57 1.29
CA ALA A 55 -13.08 -9.24 -0.12
C ALA A 55 -11.60 -9.17 -0.53
N ALA A 56 -10.68 -9.14 0.44
CA ALA A 56 -9.27 -8.86 0.20
C ALA A 56 -8.48 -10.10 -0.22
N VAL A 57 -7.53 -9.88 -1.14
CA VAL A 57 -6.45 -10.81 -1.46
C VAL A 57 -5.17 -10.36 -0.75
N THR A 58 -4.12 -11.19 -0.83
CA THR A 58 -2.79 -10.81 -0.34
C THR A 58 -2.31 -9.55 -1.09
N PRO A 59 -1.96 -8.44 -0.43
CA PRO A 59 -1.52 -7.23 -1.13
C PRO A 59 -0.32 -7.51 -2.04
N GLY A 60 -0.43 -7.17 -3.32
CA GLY A 60 0.60 -7.47 -4.32
C GLY A 60 1.50 -6.27 -4.65
N THR A 61 0.98 -5.05 -4.54
CA THR A 61 1.71 -3.79 -4.83
C THR A 61 3.07 -3.67 -4.13
N PRO A 62 3.20 -3.91 -2.81
CA PRO A 62 4.48 -3.79 -2.12
C PRO A 62 5.55 -4.73 -2.71
N GLY A 63 5.11 -5.94 -3.08
CA GLY A 63 5.96 -6.97 -3.66
C GLY A 63 6.38 -6.63 -5.09
N GLY A 64 5.41 -6.22 -5.91
CA GLY A 64 5.64 -5.81 -7.30
C GLY A 64 6.60 -4.63 -7.41
N LEU A 65 6.42 -3.60 -6.58
CA LEU A 65 7.31 -2.43 -6.54
C LEU A 65 8.74 -2.81 -6.12
N CYS A 66 8.89 -3.61 -5.07
CA CYS A 66 10.20 -4.09 -4.64
C CYS A 66 10.89 -4.94 -5.72
N TYR A 67 10.16 -5.88 -6.33
CA TYR A 67 10.68 -6.72 -7.41
C TYR A 67 11.14 -5.88 -8.61
N MET A 68 10.30 -4.94 -9.07
CA MET A 68 10.65 -4.05 -10.17
C MET A 68 11.92 -3.23 -9.89
N LEU A 69 12.03 -2.66 -8.69
CA LEU A 69 13.18 -1.85 -8.30
C LEU A 69 14.46 -2.69 -8.16
N ALA A 70 14.35 -3.87 -7.57
CA ALA A 70 15.45 -4.80 -7.33
C ALA A 70 16.02 -5.38 -8.63
N GLU A 71 15.15 -5.79 -9.55
CA GLU A 71 15.54 -6.44 -10.80
C GLU A 71 15.88 -5.46 -11.93
N TYR A 72 15.16 -4.33 -12.02
CA TYR A 72 15.23 -3.45 -13.19
C TYR A 72 15.58 -1.99 -12.87
N GLY A 73 15.42 -1.55 -11.62
CA GLY A 73 15.77 -0.20 -11.22
C GLY A 73 17.26 -0.03 -10.94
N THR A 74 17.69 1.20 -10.62
CA THR A 74 19.08 1.54 -10.27
C THR A 74 19.22 2.26 -8.93
N MET A 75 18.13 2.83 -8.41
CA MET A 75 18.08 3.54 -7.12
C MET A 75 17.88 2.58 -5.95
N SER A 76 18.10 3.06 -4.73
CA SER A 76 17.71 2.36 -3.50
C SER A 76 16.21 2.56 -3.20
N LEU A 77 15.64 1.69 -2.37
CA LEU A 77 14.26 1.81 -1.90
C LEU A 77 14.05 3.13 -1.16
N LYS A 78 15.00 3.51 -0.28
CA LYS A 78 14.99 4.80 0.41
C LYS A 78 14.86 5.99 -0.53
N GLN A 79 15.61 6.00 -1.64
CA GLN A 79 15.55 7.11 -2.60
C GLN A 79 14.19 7.17 -3.31
N VAL A 80 13.65 6.01 -3.70
CA VAL A 80 12.36 5.93 -4.41
C VAL A 80 11.18 6.25 -3.48
N LEU A 81 11.23 5.85 -2.21
CA LEU A 81 10.17 6.10 -1.24
C LEU A 81 10.22 7.48 -0.60
N ALA A 82 11.35 8.21 -0.68
CA ALA A 82 11.51 9.49 -0.02
C ALA A 82 10.37 10.50 -0.32
N PRO A 83 9.91 10.71 -1.56
CA PRO A 83 8.79 11.62 -1.83
C PRO A 83 7.48 11.15 -1.19
N ALA A 84 7.19 9.85 -1.23
CA ALA A 84 5.98 9.28 -0.62
C ALA A 84 6.00 9.42 0.91
N MET A 85 7.17 9.23 1.53
CA MET A 85 7.35 9.43 2.97
C MET A 85 7.17 10.90 3.37
N GLN A 86 7.68 11.85 2.58
CA GLN A 86 7.47 13.28 2.81
C GLN A 86 5.98 13.64 2.78
N LEU A 87 5.24 13.16 1.78
CA LEU A 87 3.80 13.38 1.70
C LEU A 87 3.05 12.70 2.85
N ALA A 88 3.42 11.47 3.22
CA ALA A 88 2.80 10.78 4.37
C ALA A 88 3.02 11.51 5.70
N ALA A 89 4.14 12.25 5.84
CA ALA A 89 4.42 13.09 7.00
C ALA A 89 3.53 14.35 7.06
N GLY A 90 3.00 14.80 5.92
CA GLY A 90 2.09 15.93 5.85
C GLY A 90 2.14 16.64 4.50
N TYR A 91 0.99 16.94 3.91
CA TYR A 91 0.88 17.75 2.70
C TYR A 91 -0.47 18.48 2.64
N PRO A 92 -0.56 19.63 1.95
CA PRO A 92 -1.85 20.28 1.72
C PRO A 92 -2.72 19.41 0.81
N ILE A 93 -3.78 18.84 1.36
CA ILE A 93 -4.64 17.90 0.63
C ILE A 93 -5.43 18.59 -0.48
N GLU A 94 -5.54 17.93 -1.62
CA GLU A 94 -6.29 18.45 -2.76
C GLU A 94 -7.79 18.44 -2.49
N ALA A 95 -8.49 19.43 -3.05
CA ALA A 95 -9.95 19.54 -2.89
C ALA A 95 -10.70 18.27 -3.30
N MET A 96 -10.24 17.59 -4.35
CA MET A 96 -10.87 16.34 -4.82
C MET A 96 -10.74 15.22 -3.77
N ALA A 97 -9.55 15.02 -3.18
CA ALA A 97 -9.34 13.99 -2.16
C ALA A 97 -10.14 14.29 -0.89
N ALA A 98 -10.07 15.53 -0.39
CA ALA A 98 -10.85 16.00 0.75
C ALA A 98 -12.37 15.80 0.54
N ASN A 99 -12.90 16.18 -0.62
CA ASN A 99 -14.32 16.02 -0.95
C ASN A 99 -14.73 14.55 -1.10
N ASN A 100 -13.85 13.70 -1.62
CA ASN A 100 -14.12 12.26 -1.67
C ASN A 100 -14.17 11.64 -0.27
N ILE A 101 -13.31 12.05 0.66
CA ILE A 101 -13.39 11.61 2.06
C ILE A 101 -14.74 12.04 2.66
N GLN A 102 -15.11 13.31 2.52
CA GLN A 102 -16.38 13.84 3.03
C GLN A 102 -17.59 13.08 2.47
N LYS A 103 -17.58 12.79 1.17
CA LYS A 103 -18.66 12.04 0.50
C LYS A 103 -18.79 10.60 1.02
N ASN A 104 -17.70 9.99 1.47
CA ASN A 104 -17.65 8.58 1.88
C ASN A 104 -17.66 8.39 3.41
N LEU A 105 -18.01 9.41 4.20
CA LEU A 105 -18.01 9.31 5.66
C LEU A 105 -18.87 8.16 6.19
N SER A 106 -20.01 7.84 5.57
CA SER A 106 -20.86 6.73 5.98
C SER A 106 -20.17 5.37 5.90
N TRP A 107 -19.26 5.18 4.94
CA TRP A 107 -18.42 4.00 4.84
C TRP A 107 -17.22 4.07 5.78
N ILE A 108 -16.51 5.20 5.80
CA ILE A 108 -15.31 5.39 6.63
C ILE A 108 -15.63 5.17 8.12
N LYS A 109 -16.79 5.62 8.59
CA LYS A 109 -17.25 5.46 9.98
C LYS A 109 -17.52 4.02 10.38
N GLN A 110 -17.69 3.10 9.44
CA GLN A 110 -17.85 1.67 9.74
C GLN A 110 -16.54 1.03 10.21
N TRP A 111 -15.39 1.65 9.93
CA TRP A 111 -14.08 1.12 10.26
C TRP A 111 -13.32 2.09 11.19
N PRO A 112 -13.08 1.70 12.46
CA PRO A 112 -12.41 2.57 13.43
C PRO A 112 -11.03 3.05 12.96
N TYR A 113 -10.28 2.16 12.30
CA TYR A 113 -8.94 2.47 11.78
C TYR A 113 -8.99 3.49 10.64
N SER A 114 -9.96 3.39 9.73
CA SER A 114 -10.17 4.37 8.66
C SER A 114 -10.62 5.71 9.23
N SER A 115 -11.54 5.69 10.20
CA SER A 115 -12.01 6.90 10.88
C SER A 115 -10.86 7.68 11.52
N LYS A 116 -9.95 6.99 12.22
CA LYS A 116 -8.78 7.59 12.86
C LYS A 116 -7.85 8.32 11.88
N VAL A 117 -7.81 7.90 10.61
CA VAL A 117 -6.94 8.50 9.59
C VAL A 117 -7.66 9.60 8.82
N PHE A 118 -8.90 9.35 8.39
CA PHE A 118 -9.58 10.21 7.41
C PHE A 118 -10.54 11.24 8.03
N ILE A 119 -10.95 11.08 9.29
CA ILE A 119 -11.78 12.05 10.00
C ILE A 119 -10.87 12.94 10.84
N THR A 120 -10.62 14.16 10.36
CA THR A 120 -9.73 15.14 11.01
C THR A 120 -10.50 16.05 11.97
N HIS A 121 -11.80 16.25 11.75
CA HIS A 121 -12.66 17.18 12.50
C HIS A 121 -13.90 16.47 13.07
N PRO A 122 -13.74 15.51 13.99
CA PRO A 122 -14.85 14.68 14.46
C PRO A 122 -15.95 15.51 15.13
N GLY A 123 -17.20 15.32 14.69
CA GLY A 123 -18.37 16.02 15.23
C GLY A 123 -18.63 17.40 14.63
N GLU A 124 -17.78 17.89 13.73
CA GLU A 124 -18.02 19.15 13.01
C GLU A 124 -18.96 18.99 11.81
N LYS A 125 -19.40 20.11 11.23
CA LYS A 125 -20.26 20.12 10.03
C LYS A 125 -19.60 19.38 8.85
N ARG A 126 -18.29 19.51 8.74
CA ARG A 126 -17.44 18.75 7.82
C ARG A 126 -16.41 18.01 8.66
N GLU A 127 -16.45 16.68 8.62
CA GLU A 127 -15.58 15.84 9.46
C GLU A 127 -14.31 15.40 8.72
N ALA A 128 -14.34 15.43 7.39
CA ALA A 128 -13.17 15.25 6.54
C ALA A 128 -12.26 16.49 6.57
N PRO A 129 -10.99 16.38 6.17
CA PRO A 129 -10.12 17.55 6.05
C PRO A 129 -10.70 18.58 5.07
N GLU A 130 -10.36 19.84 5.31
CA GLU A 130 -10.64 20.93 4.39
C GLU A 130 -9.63 20.93 3.23
N PRO A 131 -10.02 21.33 2.01
CA PRO A 131 -9.07 21.53 0.92
C PRO A 131 -7.91 22.45 1.33
N GLY A 132 -6.67 22.01 1.11
CA GLY A 132 -5.46 22.74 1.50
C GLY A 132 -5.00 22.51 2.95
N GLU A 133 -5.78 21.81 3.77
CA GLU A 133 -5.36 21.41 5.12
C GLU A 133 -4.19 20.44 5.07
N ILE A 134 -3.28 20.53 6.05
CA ILE A 134 -2.17 19.59 6.18
C ILE A 134 -2.70 18.23 6.61
N PHE A 135 -2.79 17.30 5.66
CA PHE A 135 -3.23 15.94 5.88
C PHE A 135 -2.04 15.01 6.14
N VAL A 136 -2.11 14.24 7.23
CA VAL A 136 -1.00 13.42 7.74
C VAL A 136 -1.42 11.95 7.81
N GLN A 137 -0.57 11.06 7.32
CA GLN A 137 -0.78 9.60 7.34
C GLN A 137 0.33 8.92 8.14
N LYS A 138 0.28 9.06 9.48
CA LYS A 138 1.35 8.61 10.39
C LYS A 138 1.64 7.11 10.29
N ASP A 139 0.60 6.29 10.18
CA ASP A 139 0.74 4.82 10.11
C ASP A 139 1.34 4.37 8.76
N LEU A 140 1.02 5.09 7.67
CA LEU A 140 1.66 4.89 6.38
C LEU A 140 3.15 5.27 6.45
N LEU A 141 3.47 6.45 7.01
CA LEU A 141 4.85 6.88 7.19
C LEU A 141 5.65 5.86 8.01
N ALA A 142 5.09 5.35 9.10
CA ALA A 142 5.71 4.32 9.92
C ALA A 142 5.99 3.05 9.11
N THR A 143 5.03 2.60 8.30
CA THR A 143 5.18 1.43 7.42
C THR A 143 6.31 1.62 6.42
N LEU A 144 6.36 2.75 5.71
CA LEU A 144 7.42 3.05 4.75
C LEU A 144 8.80 3.16 5.44
N THR A 145 8.83 3.76 6.62
CA THR A 145 10.05 3.86 7.44
C THR A 145 10.58 2.47 7.78
N LYS A 146 9.72 1.56 8.25
CA LYS A 146 10.10 0.17 8.54
C LYS A 146 10.71 -0.54 7.32
N MET A 147 10.15 -0.34 6.14
CA MET A 147 10.71 -0.90 4.91
C MET A 147 12.11 -0.33 4.59
N VAL A 148 12.30 0.99 4.71
CA VAL A 148 13.61 1.63 4.52
C VAL A 148 14.63 1.18 5.55
N GLU A 149 14.23 1.02 6.82
CA GLU A 149 15.10 0.49 7.87
C GLU A 149 15.59 -0.93 7.53
N ALA A 150 14.73 -1.79 6.98
CA ALA A 150 15.13 -3.14 6.59
C ALA A 150 16.18 -3.13 5.48
N GLU A 151 16.03 -2.24 4.49
CA GLU A 151 17.06 -1.99 3.47
C GLU A 151 18.37 -1.51 4.12
N ASP A 152 18.31 -0.48 4.96
CA ASP A 152 19.48 0.12 5.61
C ASP A 152 20.24 -0.91 6.48
N GLN A 153 19.53 -1.80 7.19
CA GLN A 153 20.15 -2.87 7.99
C GLN A 153 20.80 -3.95 7.13
N ALA A 154 20.17 -4.35 6.03
CA ALA A 154 20.74 -5.30 5.08
C ALA A 154 22.02 -4.75 4.44
N LEU A 155 22.05 -3.47 4.07
CA LEU A 155 23.23 -2.81 3.52
C LEU A 155 24.38 -2.74 4.55
N LYS A 156 24.09 -2.46 5.83
CA LYS A 156 25.10 -2.51 6.91
C LYS A 156 25.72 -3.90 7.09
N GLN A 157 24.96 -4.95 6.77
CA GLN A 157 25.43 -6.33 6.74
C GLN A 157 26.16 -6.68 5.43
N LYS A 158 26.52 -5.70 4.60
CA LYS A 158 27.22 -5.84 3.32
C LYS A 158 26.46 -6.64 2.26
N LYS A 159 25.13 -6.75 2.38
CA LYS A 159 24.30 -7.30 1.32
C LYS A 159 24.29 -6.36 0.11
N SER A 160 24.08 -6.90 -1.08
CA SER A 160 23.91 -6.12 -2.29
C SER A 160 22.62 -5.28 -2.23
N ARG A 161 22.52 -4.24 -3.08
CA ARG A 161 21.29 -3.42 -3.23
C ARG A 161 20.05 -4.29 -3.46
N LYS A 162 20.16 -5.30 -4.33
CA LYS A 162 19.08 -6.22 -4.67
C LYS A 162 18.61 -7.00 -3.44
N GLU A 163 19.54 -7.60 -2.69
CA GLU A 163 19.23 -8.32 -1.45
C GLU A 163 18.67 -7.41 -0.36
N ALA A 164 19.12 -6.14 -0.30
CA ALA A 164 18.61 -5.17 0.66
C ALA A 164 17.17 -4.74 0.36
N ILE A 165 16.81 -4.54 -0.91
CA ILE A 165 15.42 -4.31 -1.31
C ILE A 165 14.55 -5.53 -0.97
N TYR A 166 15.06 -6.75 -1.17
CA TYR A 166 14.34 -7.96 -0.76
C TYR A 166 14.23 -8.14 0.76
N ALA A 167 15.14 -7.56 1.55
CA ALA A 167 14.95 -7.53 3.00
C ALA A 167 13.74 -6.65 3.41
N ALA A 168 13.49 -5.56 2.69
CA ALA A 168 12.29 -4.74 2.87
C ALA A 168 11.01 -5.48 2.43
N TYR A 169 11.09 -6.21 1.31
CA TYR A 169 10.03 -7.13 0.87
C TYR A 169 9.72 -8.15 1.98
N ASP A 170 10.73 -8.82 2.53
CA ASP A 170 10.53 -9.84 3.56
C ASP A 170 9.96 -9.25 4.85
N ARG A 171 10.38 -8.05 5.25
CA ARG A 171 9.79 -7.37 6.42
C ARG A 171 8.30 -7.08 6.20
N PHE A 172 7.89 -6.75 4.98
CA PHE A 172 6.47 -6.52 4.66
C PHE A 172 5.64 -7.80 4.80
N TYR A 173 6.10 -8.94 4.25
CA TYR A 173 5.30 -10.17 4.18
C TYR A 173 5.51 -11.16 5.33
N LYS A 174 6.61 -11.04 6.06
CA LYS A 174 7.02 -12.01 7.10
C LYS A 174 7.46 -11.34 8.40
N GLY A 175 7.51 -10.01 8.42
CA GLY A 175 7.95 -9.22 9.57
C GLY A 175 6.79 -8.61 10.35
N ASP A 176 7.09 -7.50 11.02
CA ASP A 176 6.19 -6.75 11.90
C ASP A 176 5.20 -5.82 11.16
N ILE A 177 5.07 -6.00 9.85
CA ILE A 177 4.08 -5.33 8.99
C ILE A 177 2.96 -6.30 8.58
N ALA A 178 3.24 -7.60 8.55
CA ALA A 178 2.34 -8.65 8.09
C ALA A 178 1.15 -8.89 9.04
#